data_AF-A0A7S0QT88-F1
#
_entry.id   AF-A0A7S0QT88-F1
#
_cell.length_a   1.000
_cell.length_b   1.000
_cell.length_c   1.000
_cell.angle_alpha   90.00
_cell.angle_beta   90.00
_cell.angle_gamma   90.00
#
_symmetry.space_group_name_H-M   'P 1'
#
loop_
_entity.id
_entity.type
_entity.pdbx_description
1 polymer ?
#
loop_
_entity_poly.entity_id
_entity_poly.type
_entity_poly.pdbx_seq_one_letter_code
_entity_poly.pdbx_strand_id
1 'polypeptide(L)'
;GYGEQRRFCEENFVSMQAMETVQGSREDYAGALADLGFIPRDYQQSLRPSRHKGDRGQLSAAAARLDSNEANTRIVKAVLCAGFYPNVVRVQNPAAKYVKTEGGTVLKEAAGHQVKLYARDVGRVFTHPSSVNFGVGRYESAWVIYSERVQTEKVFLRETTMV
;
A
#
# COMPACT_ATOMS: atom_id res chain seq x y z
N GLY A 1 18.13 -4.96 -18.61
CA GLY A 1 19.48 -4.42 -18.30
C GLY A 1 19.38 -3.08 -17.61
N TYR A 2 20.49 -2.52 -17.09
CA TYR A 2 20.48 -1.24 -16.34
C TYR A 2 19.83 -0.07 -17.10
N GLY A 3 20.01 -0.03 -18.44
CA GLY A 3 19.34 0.96 -19.30
C GLY A 3 17.81 0.83 -19.34
N GLU A 4 17.26 -0.38 -19.29
CA GLU A 4 15.80 -0.60 -19.23
C GLU A 4 15.23 -0.24 -17.86
N GLN A 5 15.96 -0.52 -16.77
CA GLN A 5 15.58 -0.12 -15.42
C GLN A 5 15.49 1.41 -15.31
N ARG A 6 16.50 2.12 -15.84
CA ARG A 6 16.52 3.57 -15.88
C ARG A 6 15.36 4.13 -16.71
N ARG A 7 15.14 3.58 -17.90
CA ARG A 7 14.03 3.98 -18.77
C ARG A 7 12.66 3.78 -18.09
N PHE A 8 12.44 2.64 -17.44
CA PHE A 8 11.22 2.40 -16.68
C PHE A 8 11.01 3.43 -15.55
N CYS A 9 12.08 3.76 -14.82
CA CYS A 9 12.03 4.78 -13.78
C CYS A 9 11.69 6.17 -14.34
N GLU A 10 12.30 6.56 -15.47
CA GLU A 10 12.02 7.82 -16.16
C GLU A 10 10.57 7.89 -16.68
N GLU A 11 10.07 6.82 -17.29
CA GLU A 11 8.69 6.76 -17.82
C GLU A 11 7.61 6.80 -16.72
N ASN A 12 7.91 6.29 -15.52
CA ASN A 12 6.96 6.21 -14.41
C ASN A 12 7.19 7.29 -13.33
N PHE A 13 8.11 8.23 -13.55
CA PHE A 13 8.49 9.26 -12.56
C PHE A 13 8.95 8.67 -11.22
N VAL A 14 9.62 7.53 -11.25
CA VAL A 14 10.14 6.83 -10.07
C VAL A 14 11.64 7.12 -9.91
N SER A 15 12.09 7.38 -8.69
CA SER A 15 13.51 7.56 -8.40
C SER A 15 14.24 6.21 -8.34
N MET A 16 15.27 6.05 -9.17
CA MET A 16 16.10 4.84 -9.18
C MET A 16 16.81 4.62 -7.84
N GLN A 17 17.32 5.70 -7.23
CA GLN A 17 17.95 5.64 -5.92
C GLN A 17 16.96 5.22 -4.82
N ALA A 18 15.71 5.68 -4.90
CA ALA A 18 14.67 5.27 -3.95
C ALA A 18 14.36 3.77 -4.09
N MET A 19 14.28 3.25 -5.31
CA MET A 19 14.07 1.82 -5.55
C MET A 19 15.22 0.96 -5.03
N GLU A 20 16.46 1.39 -5.21
CA GLU A 20 17.64 0.71 -4.65
C GLU A 20 17.62 0.73 -3.11
N THR A 21 17.20 1.85 -2.51
CA THR A 21 17.05 1.99 -1.05
C THR A 21 15.96 1.06 -0.52
N VAL A 22 14.82 0.96 -1.22
CA VAL A 22 13.74 0.01 -0.88
C VAL A 22 14.25 -1.43 -0.97
N GLN A 23 15.01 -1.77 -2.01
CA GLN A 23 15.59 -3.10 -2.16
C GLN A 23 16.56 -3.44 -1.02
N GLY A 24 17.45 -2.51 -0.66
CA GLY A 24 18.33 -2.68 0.51
C GLY A 24 17.55 -2.88 1.81
N SER A 25 16.51 -2.07 2.04
CA SER A 25 15.66 -2.20 3.23
C SER A 25 14.96 -3.56 3.31
N ARG A 26 14.55 -4.13 2.16
CA ARG A 26 13.97 -5.49 2.11
C ARG A 26 14.99 -6.56 2.52
N GLU A 27 16.25 -6.42 2.11
CA GLU A 27 17.32 -7.34 2.49
C GLU A 27 17.62 -7.26 3.99
N ASP A 28 17.63 -6.05 4.55
CA ASP A 28 17.86 -5.82 5.98
C ASP A 28 16.73 -6.43 6.85
N TYR A 29 15.46 -6.20 6.48
CA TYR A 29 14.33 -6.79 7.19
C TYR A 29 14.32 -8.33 7.08
N ALA A 30 14.67 -8.88 5.91
CA ALA A 30 14.79 -10.32 5.75
C ALA A 30 15.95 -10.89 6.60
N GLY A 31 17.07 -10.17 6.70
CA GLY A 31 18.17 -10.52 7.61
C GLY A 31 17.70 -10.63 9.05
N ALA A 32 17.00 -9.60 9.54
CA ALA A 32 16.47 -9.58 10.90
C ALA A 32 15.47 -10.72 11.16
N LEU A 33 14.55 -11.00 10.22
CA LEU A 33 13.60 -12.10 10.34
C LEU A 33 14.29 -13.47 10.33
N ALA A 34 15.36 -13.62 9.56
CA ALA A 34 16.14 -14.86 9.53
C ALA A 34 16.97 -15.06 10.80
N ASP A 35 17.53 -13.99 11.38
CA ASP A 35 18.23 -14.02 12.67
C ASP A 35 17.30 -14.45 13.81
N LEU A 36 16.04 -14.00 13.76
CA LEU A 36 14.99 -14.39 14.71
C LEU A 36 14.39 -15.79 14.43
N GLY A 37 14.75 -16.42 13.31
CA GLY A 37 14.25 -17.75 12.92
C GLY A 37 12.84 -17.77 12.31
N PHE A 38 12.28 -16.62 11.91
CA PHE A 38 10.97 -16.55 11.25
C PHE A 38 11.01 -16.99 9.78
N ILE A 39 12.16 -16.82 9.12
CA ILE A 39 12.37 -17.26 7.74
C ILE A 39 13.70 -18.02 7.62
N PRO A 40 13.80 -19.00 6.71
CA PRO A 40 15.05 -19.71 6.49
C PRO A 40 16.03 -18.88 5.63
N ARG A 41 17.34 -19.17 5.77
CA ARG A 41 18.43 -18.36 5.20
C ARG A 41 18.50 -18.39 3.67
N ASP A 42 18.05 -19.48 3.08
CA ASP A 42 17.89 -19.64 1.64
C ASP A 42 16.87 -18.65 1.06
N TYR A 43 15.78 -18.37 1.79
CA TYR A 43 14.84 -17.32 1.41
C TYR A 43 15.49 -15.93 1.43
N GLN A 44 16.22 -15.59 2.49
CA GLN A 44 16.98 -14.34 2.56
C GLN A 44 17.97 -14.20 1.38
N GLN A 45 18.68 -15.28 1.03
CA GLN A 45 19.61 -15.27 -0.10
C GLN A 45 18.89 -15.06 -1.44
N SER A 46 17.68 -15.59 -1.59
CA SER A 46 16.86 -15.42 -2.80
C SER A 46 16.40 -13.98 -3.06
N LEU A 47 16.32 -13.16 -2.01
CA LEU A 47 15.92 -11.74 -2.10
C LEU A 47 17.04 -10.83 -2.61
N ARG A 48 18.31 -11.30 -2.59
CA ARG A 48 19.45 -10.51 -3.09
C ARG A 48 19.43 -10.46 -4.62
N PRO A 49 19.70 -9.30 -5.24
CA PRO A 49 19.77 -9.18 -6.68
C PRO A 49 20.88 -10.07 -7.24
N SER A 50 20.50 -10.97 -8.14
CA SER A 50 21.39 -11.95 -8.77
C SER A 50 22.52 -11.25 -9.52
N ARG A 51 23.77 -11.41 -9.05
CA ARG A 51 24.95 -10.85 -9.73
C ARG A 51 25.39 -11.70 -10.93
N HIS A 52 25.08 -12.99 -10.91
CA HIS A 52 25.33 -13.92 -12.01
C HIS A 52 24.09 -14.73 -12.39
N LYS A 53 23.99 -15.10 -13.67
CA LYS A 53 22.91 -15.93 -14.22
C LYS A 53 23.12 -17.36 -13.70
N GLY A 54 22.46 -17.72 -12.59
CA GLY A 54 22.61 -19.01 -11.91
C GLY A 54 22.96 -18.94 -10.42
N ASP A 55 23.11 -17.73 -9.86
CA ASP A 55 23.47 -17.52 -8.44
C ASP A 55 22.29 -17.70 -7.47
N ARG A 56 21.08 -17.91 -8.00
CA ARG A 56 19.92 -18.27 -7.18
C ARG A 56 20.03 -19.73 -6.77
N GLY A 57 20.55 -19.95 -5.56
CA GLY A 57 20.52 -21.25 -4.89
C GLY A 57 19.11 -21.84 -4.84
N GLN A 58 19.03 -23.16 -4.70
CA GLN A 58 17.75 -23.86 -4.65
C GLN A 58 16.97 -23.45 -3.38
N LEU A 59 15.77 -22.88 -3.54
CA LEU A 59 14.89 -22.63 -2.40
C LEU A 59 14.38 -23.95 -1.83
N SER A 60 14.40 -24.07 -0.50
CA SER A 60 13.71 -25.13 0.21
C SER A 60 12.19 -25.05 -0.02
N ALA A 61 11.50 -26.18 0.15
CA ALA A 61 10.05 -26.22 0.06
C ALA A 61 9.35 -25.31 1.09
N ALA A 62 10.02 -25.04 2.23
CA ALA A 62 9.55 -24.10 3.23
C ALA A 62 9.68 -22.65 2.73
N ALA A 63 10.85 -22.27 2.20
CA ALA A 63 11.09 -20.94 1.63
C ALA A 63 10.13 -20.64 0.46
N ALA A 64 9.89 -21.62 -0.42
CA ALA A 64 8.99 -21.46 -1.56
C ALA A 64 7.52 -21.19 -1.18
N ARG A 65 7.12 -21.51 0.06
CA ARG A 65 5.74 -21.28 0.55
C ARG A 65 5.56 -19.92 1.21
N LEU A 66 6.64 -19.20 1.55
CA LEU A 66 6.54 -17.93 2.26
C LEU A 66 5.79 -16.86 1.46
N ASP A 67 5.99 -16.84 0.14
CA ASP A 67 5.31 -15.90 -0.77
C ASP A 67 4.01 -16.45 -1.36
N SER A 68 3.51 -17.60 -0.87
CA SER A 68 2.29 -18.23 -1.41
C SER A 68 1.04 -17.32 -1.37
N ASN A 69 1.04 -16.31 -0.49
CA ASN A 69 -0.05 -15.36 -0.33
C ASN A 69 0.25 -13.96 -0.89
N GLU A 70 1.35 -13.76 -1.62
CA GLU A 70 1.78 -12.43 -2.10
C GLU A 70 0.71 -11.73 -2.95
N ALA A 71 -0.01 -12.51 -3.78
CA ALA A 71 -1.06 -12.01 -4.67
C ALA A 71 -2.41 -11.78 -3.96
N ASN A 72 -2.57 -12.26 -2.72
CA ASN A 72 -3.81 -12.10 -1.98
C ASN A 72 -3.86 -10.73 -1.29
N THR A 73 -4.44 -9.74 -1.97
CA THR A 73 -4.53 -8.36 -1.47
C THR A 73 -5.21 -8.24 -0.11
N ARG A 74 -6.13 -9.14 0.25
CA ARG A 74 -6.79 -9.11 1.57
C ARG A 74 -5.80 -9.43 2.69
N ILE A 75 -4.90 -10.39 2.46
CA ILE A 75 -3.84 -10.74 3.43
C ILE A 75 -2.83 -9.60 3.53
N VAL A 76 -2.40 -9.03 2.41
CA VAL A 76 -1.48 -7.88 2.40
C VAL A 76 -2.09 -6.69 3.17
N LYS A 77 -3.37 -6.38 2.93
CA LYS A 77 -4.10 -5.34 3.68
C LYS A 77 -4.21 -5.64 5.17
N ALA A 78 -4.42 -6.90 5.56
CA ALA A 78 -4.47 -7.30 6.96
C ALA A 78 -3.12 -7.10 7.66
N VAL A 79 -2.01 -7.46 7.00
CA VAL A 79 -0.65 -7.22 7.52
C VAL A 79 -0.36 -5.72 7.63
N LEU A 80 -0.71 -4.93 6.62
CA LEU A 80 -0.61 -3.46 6.70
C LEU A 80 -1.43 -2.90 7.87
N CYS A 81 -2.65 -3.40 8.07
CA CYS A 81 -3.49 -3.00 9.21
C CYS A 81 -2.81 -3.32 10.55
N ALA A 82 -2.22 -4.51 10.69
CA ALA A 82 -1.49 -4.89 11.90
C ALA A 82 -0.27 -3.99 12.15
N GLY A 83 0.47 -3.63 11.11
CA GLY A 83 1.66 -2.77 11.23
C GLY A 83 1.36 -1.29 11.50
N PHE A 84 0.25 -0.77 10.94
CA PHE A 84 -0.12 0.64 11.10
C PHE A 84 -1.10 0.88 12.23
N TYR A 85 -1.70 -0.13 12.85
CA TYR A 85 -2.53 0.08 14.04
C TYR A 85 -1.69 0.77 15.15
N PRO A 86 -2.20 1.84 15.81
CA PRO A 86 -3.59 2.32 15.85
C PRO A 86 -3.93 3.46 14.85
N ASN A 87 -3.13 3.70 13.81
CA ASN A 87 -3.35 4.73 12.78
C ASN A 87 -4.50 4.35 11.84
N VAL A 88 -5.72 4.44 12.35
CA VAL A 88 -6.95 4.11 11.64
C VAL A 88 -7.94 5.26 11.71
N VAL A 89 -8.69 5.46 10.62
CA VAL A 89 -9.77 6.44 10.52
C VAL A 89 -11.06 5.78 10.06
N ARG A 90 -12.17 6.28 10.61
CA ARG A 90 -13.51 5.86 10.22
C ARG A 90 -13.93 6.62 8.97
N VAL A 91 -14.43 5.88 7.97
CA VAL A 91 -15.03 6.42 6.76
C VAL A 91 -16.53 6.63 6.97
N GLN A 92 -17.02 7.76 6.50
CA GLN A 92 -18.41 8.10 6.36
C GLN A 92 -18.65 8.45 4.89
N ASN A 93 -19.20 7.48 4.17
CA ASN A 93 -19.61 7.68 2.78
C ASN A 93 -20.77 8.68 2.70
N PRO A 94 -20.85 9.48 1.62
CA PRO A 94 -21.99 10.35 1.39
C PRO A 94 -23.26 9.52 1.11
N ALA A 95 -24.43 10.12 1.36
CA ALA A 95 -25.70 9.49 1.02
C ALA A 95 -25.76 9.21 -0.50
N ALA A 96 -26.23 8.01 -0.86
CA ALA A 96 -26.41 7.62 -2.25
C ALA A 96 -27.38 8.58 -2.95
N LYS A 97 -26.95 9.18 -4.05
CA LYS A 97 -27.80 10.02 -4.90
C LYS A 97 -28.06 9.27 -6.19
N TYR A 98 -29.32 9.21 -6.58
CA TYR A 98 -29.74 8.56 -7.82
C TYR A 98 -30.23 9.61 -8.81
N VAL A 99 -29.82 9.48 -10.07
CA VAL A 99 -30.20 10.39 -11.16
C VAL A 99 -31.01 9.60 -12.18
N LYS A 100 -32.14 10.16 -12.60
CA LYS A 100 -32.94 9.62 -13.70
C LYS A 100 -32.28 9.99 -15.03
N THR A 101 -31.93 8.99 -15.82
CA THR A 101 -31.45 9.10 -17.19
C THR A 101 -32.47 8.44 -18.14
N GLU A 102 -32.35 8.67 -19.44
CA GLU A 102 -33.27 8.13 -20.45
C GLU A 102 -33.35 6.58 -20.40
N GLY A 103 -32.29 5.92 -19.93
CA GLY A 103 -32.21 4.46 -19.76
C GLY A 103 -32.58 3.94 -18.36
N GLY A 104 -33.02 4.78 -17.42
CA GLY A 104 -33.42 4.35 -16.08
C GLY A 104 -32.91 5.22 -14.94
N THR A 105 -32.76 4.65 -13.74
CA THR A 105 -32.23 5.37 -12.57
C THR A 105 -30.85 4.83 -12.23
N VAL A 106 -29.82 5.67 -12.37
CA VAL A 106 -28.42 5.29 -12.11
C VAL A 106 -27.90 5.92 -10.81
N LEU A 107 -27.03 5.20 -10.10
CA LEU A 107 -26.33 5.72 -8.94
C LEU A 107 -25.31 6.77 -9.40
N LYS A 108 -25.41 7.99 -8.89
CA LYS A 108 -24.42 9.03 -9.12
C LYS A 108 -23.20 8.77 -8.25
N GLU A 109 -22.05 8.60 -8.89
CA GLU A 109 -20.78 8.53 -8.18
C GLU A 109 -20.54 9.84 -7.42
N ALA A 110 -20.25 9.71 -6.14
CA ALA A 110 -19.87 10.84 -5.32
C ALA A 110 -18.45 11.29 -5.69
N ALA A 111 -18.14 12.54 -5.41
CA ALA A 111 -16.78 13.06 -5.56
C ALA A 111 -15.97 12.82 -4.26
N GLY A 112 -14.64 12.68 -4.36
CA GLY A 112 -13.78 12.41 -3.20
C GLY A 112 -13.95 13.39 -2.03
N HIS A 113 -14.19 14.68 -2.30
CA HIS A 113 -14.43 15.68 -1.25
C HIS A 113 -15.72 15.46 -0.44
N GLN A 114 -16.64 14.64 -0.95
CA GLN A 114 -17.89 14.29 -0.28
C GLN A 114 -17.69 13.13 0.71
N VAL A 115 -16.62 12.34 0.55
CA VAL A 115 -16.27 11.32 1.53
C VAL A 115 -15.74 11.97 2.79
N LYS A 116 -16.16 11.40 3.92
CA LYS A 116 -15.82 11.89 5.22
C LYS A 116 -14.93 10.95 6.03
N LEU A 117 -13.69 11.35 6.33
CA LEU A 117 -12.79 10.64 7.24
C LEU A 117 -12.78 11.25 8.65
N TYR A 118 -12.72 10.40 9.67
CA TYR A 118 -12.66 10.78 11.07
C TYR A 118 -11.61 9.97 11.83
N ALA A 119 -10.62 10.67 12.37
CA ALA A 119 -9.68 10.13 13.34
C ALA A 119 -10.26 10.25 14.76
N ARG A 120 -9.88 9.32 15.65
CA ARG A 120 -10.39 9.26 17.02
C ARG A 120 -9.98 10.48 17.86
N ASP A 121 -8.77 10.98 17.64
CA ASP A 121 -8.10 11.99 18.47
C ASP A 121 -8.38 13.43 18.01
N VAL A 122 -8.29 13.70 16.70
CA VAL A 122 -8.46 15.05 16.13
C VAL A 122 -9.80 15.26 15.44
N GLY A 123 -10.63 14.21 15.33
CA GLY A 123 -11.90 14.28 14.63
C GLY A 123 -11.71 14.34 13.13
N ARG A 124 -12.11 15.45 12.50
CA ARG A 124 -12.20 15.52 11.04
C ARG A 124 -10.81 15.56 10.37
N VAL A 125 -10.56 14.62 9.45
CA VAL A 125 -9.35 14.60 8.62
C VAL A 125 -9.69 14.52 7.13
N PHE A 126 -8.71 14.82 6.28
CA PHE A 126 -8.85 14.85 4.83
C PHE A 126 -7.78 13.99 4.17
N THR A 127 -8.08 13.45 2.99
CA THR A 127 -7.06 12.78 2.17
C THR A 127 -6.18 13.84 1.52
N HIS A 128 -4.86 13.64 1.53
CA HIS A 128 -3.93 14.55 0.87
C HIS A 128 -4.06 14.46 -0.66
N PRO A 129 -3.92 15.57 -1.43
CA PRO A 129 -4.04 15.56 -2.89
C PRO A 129 -3.08 14.63 -3.63
N SER A 130 -1.91 14.35 -3.05
CA SER A 130 -0.94 13.40 -3.64
C SER A 130 -1.34 11.93 -3.46
N SER A 131 -2.36 11.64 -2.67
CA SER A 131 -2.82 10.27 -2.45
C SER A 131 -3.63 9.79 -3.65
N VAL A 132 -3.45 8.54 -4.05
CA VAL A 132 -4.30 7.88 -5.06
C VAL A 132 -5.78 7.85 -4.65
N ASN A 133 -6.05 7.94 -3.35
CA ASN A 133 -7.40 7.92 -2.79
C ASN A 133 -8.06 9.32 -2.70
N PHE A 134 -7.41 10.39 -3.16
CA PHE A 134 -7.94 11.75 -3.06
C PHE A 134 -9.28 11.93 -3.81
N GLY A 135 -9.40 11.30 -4.98
CA GLY A 135 -10.59 11.36 -5.82
C GLY A 135 -11.68 10.33 -5.47
N VAL A 136 -11.42 9.40 -4.55
CA VAL A 136 -12.30 8.26 -4.28
C VAL A 136 -13.57 8.72 -3.57
N GLY A 137 -14.70 8.63 -4.28
CA GLY A 137 -16.02 9.05 -3.81
C GLY A 137 -16.77 8.07 -2.92
N ARG A 138 -16.31 6.81 -2.86
CA ARG A 138 -16.96 5.77 -2.07
C ARG A 138 -15.93 4.72 -1.67
N TYR A 139 -15.95 4.33 -0.40
CA TYR A 139 -15.19 3.22 0.13
C TYR A 139 -16.12 2.04 0.40
N GLU A 140 -15.68 0.84 0.09
CA GLU A 140 -16.42 -0.40 0.40
C GLU A 140 -16.36 -0.73 1.88
N SER A 141 -15.23 -0.45 2.52
CA SER A 141 -15.05 -0.57 3.97
C SER A 141 -15.34 0.75 4.70
N ALA A 142 -15.75 0.62 5.95
CA ALA A 142 -15.92 1.73 6.88
C ALA A 142 -14.59 2.20 7.51
N TRP A 143 -13.47 1.56 7.18
CA TRP A 143 -12.17 1.81 7.81
C TRP A 143 -11.06 1.99 6.78
N VAL A 144 -10.16 2.91 7.11
CA VAL A 144 -8.95 3.21 6.33
C VAL A 144 -7.79 3.36 7.31
N ILE A 145 -6.66 2.74 6.99
CA ILE A 145 -5.40 2.98 7.71
C ILE A 145 -4.58 4.04 6.99
N TYR A 146 -3.66 4.69 7.72
CA TYR A 146 -2.73 5.65 7.17
C TYR A 146 -1.31 5.49 7.73
N SER A 147 -0.30 5.84 6.93
CA SER A 147 1.10 5.83 7.35
C SER A 147 1.51 7.14 8.02
N GLU A 148 1.20 8.28 7.36
CA GLU A 148 1.62 9.60 7.78
C GLU A 148 0.44 10.58 7.81
N ARG A 149 0.44 11.43 8.84
CA ARG A 149 -0.49 12.54 9.04
C ARG A 149 0.28 13.85 9.06
N VAL A 150 -0.14 14.80 8.24
CA VAL A 150 0.45 16.14 8.15
C VAL A 150 -0.60 17.19 8.49
N GLN A 151 -0.22 18.16 9.32
CA GLN A 151 -1.07 19.30 9.67
C GLN A 151 -0.53 20.57 9.03
N THR A 152 -1.36 21.21 8.21
CA THR A 152 -1.14 22.57 7.71
C THR A 152 -2.31 23.44 8.18
N GLU A 153 -3.15 23.93 7.27
CA GLU A 153 -4.45 24.55 7.60
C GLU A 153 -5.48 23.52 8.06
N LYS A 154 -5.36 22.30 7.53
CA LYS A 154 -6.20 21.14 7.87
C LYS A 154 -5.29 19.94 8.10
N VAL A 155 -5.86 18.92 8.73
CA VAL A 155 -5.18 17.64 8.95
C VAL A 155 -5.38 16.74 7.72
N PHE A 156 -4.27 16.35 7.09
CA PHE A 156 -4.25 15.52 5.90
C PHE A 156 -3.57 14.17 6.16
N LEU A 157 -4.09 13.12 5.54
CA LEU A 157 -3.49 11.79 5.49
C LEU A 157 -2.80 11.60 4.13
N ARG A 158 -1.49 11.32 4.11
CA ARG A 158 -0.74 11.20 2.85
C ARG A 158 -1.03 9.89 2.14
N GLU A 159 -0.68 8.78 2.78
CA GLU A 159 -0.86 7.45 2.20
C GLU A 159 -1.95 6.74 2.99
N THR A 160 -2.93 6.20 2.26
CA THR A 160 -4.11 5.60 2.86
C THR A 160 -4.41 4.26 2.20
N THR A 161 -4.83 3.28 2.98
CA THR A 161 -5.26 1.98 2.45
C THR A 161 -6.61 1.61 3.06
N MET A 162 -7.57 1.28 2.22
CA MET A 162 -8.87 0.75 2.65
C MET A 162 -8.70 -0.68 3.14
N VAL A 163 -9.08 -0.94 4.39
CA VAL A 163 -8.95 -2.24 5.08
C VAL A 163 -10.29 -2.82 5.47
#